data_AF-A0A6V7K6N9-F1
#
_entry.id   AF-A0A6V7K6N9-F1
#
_cell.length_a   1.000
_cell.length_b   1.000
_cell.length_c   1.000
_cell.angle_alpha   90.00
_cell.angle_beta   90.00
_cell.angle_gamma   90.00
#
_symmetry.space_group_name_H-M   'P 1'
#
loop_
_entity.id
_entity.type
_entity.pdbx_description
1 polymer ?
#
loop_
_entity_poly.entity_id
_entity_poly.type
_entity_poly.pdbx_seq_one_letter_code
_entity_poly.pdbx_strand_id
1 'polypeptide(L)'
;AAGSYGLMAMPWSMVGELYPTDYVHYLAPLTTCMADVFNFMTIQSYPALIAYGFVPTIGVYCAVLIAATIFVCLAVPETLGVPHHEIVERFQRQ
;
A
#
# COMPACT_ATOMS: atom_id res chain seq x y z
N ALA A 1 6.81 -5.07 -18.06
CA ALA A 1 5.74 -4.30 -17.41
C ALA A 1 4.93 -5.11 -16.38
N ALA A 2 5.39 -6.28 -15.90
CA ALA A 2 4.64 -7.11 -14.95
C ALA A 2 4.73 -6.67 -13.47
N GLY A 3 5.71 -5.82 -13.11
CA GLY A 3 5.95 -5.42 -11.72
C GLY A 3 4.96 -4.39 -11.16
N SER A 4 4.24 -3.66 -12.03
CA SER A 4 3.35 -2.57 -11.59
C SER A 4 1.99 -3.07 -11.09
N TYR A 5 1.53 -4.24 -11.54
CA TYR A 5 0.20 -4.74 -11.18
C TYR A 5 0.14 -5.27 -9.73
N GLY A 6 1.24 -5.84 -9.23
CA GLY A 6 1.30 -6.37 -7.87
C GLY A 6 1.11 -5.27 -6.82
N LEU A 7 2.11 -4.41 -6.63
CA LEU A 7 2.06 -3.41 -5.56
C LEU A 7 1.05 -2.28 -5.81
N MET A 8 0.66 -2.02 -7.06
CA MET A 8 -0.28 -0.95 -7.35
C MET A 8 -1.74 -1.40 -7.39
N ALA A 9 -2.05 -2.59 -7.92
CA ALA A 9 -3.45 -3.03 -8.04
C ALA A 9 -3.91 -3.88 -6.84
N MET A 10 -3.02 -4.66 -6.22
CA MET A 10 -3.39 -5.53 -5.09
C MET A 10 -3.97 -4.75 -3.90
N PRO A 11 -3.42 -3.61 -3.45
CA PRO A 11 -4.00 -2.90 -2.31
C PRO A 11 -5.45 -2.50 -2.54
N TRP A 12 -5.80 -2.06 -3.75
CA TRP A 12 -7.16 -1.64 -4.07
C TRP A 12 -8.15 -2.80 -4.13
N SER A 13 -7.72 -3.99 -4.58
CA SER A 13 -8.58 -5.17 -4.50
C SER A 13 -8.71 -5.69 -3.07
N MET A 14 -7.64 -5.60 -2.28
CA MET A 14 -7.61 -6.10 -0.89
C MET A 14 -8.44 -5.24 0.07
N VAL A 15 -8.63 -3.94 -0.21
CA VAL A 15 -9.52 -3.05 0.57
C VAL A 15 -10.91 -3.67 0.78
N GLY A 16 -11.47 -4.34 -0.23
CA GLY A 16 -12.78 -5.00 -0.12
C GLY A 16 -12.77 -6.29 0.71
N GLU A 17 -11.62 -6.95 0.83
CA GLU A 17 -11.44 -8.20 1.58
C GLU A 17 -11.03 -7.96 3.03
N LEU A 18 -10.25 -6.91 3.28
CA LEU A 18 -9.65 -6.61 4.58
C LEU A 18 -10.60 -5.86 5.52
N TYR A 19 -11.45 -4.98 4.97
CA TYR A 19 -12.29 -4.14 5.81
C TYR A 19 -13.57 -4.87 6.24
N PRO A 20 -13.97 -4.71 7.53
CA PRO A 20 -15.26 -5.19 7.99
C PRO A 20 -16.39 -4.42 7.30
N THR A 21 -17.44 -5.15 6.92
CA THR A 21 -18.56 -4.66 6.11
C THR A 21 -19.28 -3.46 6.75
N ASP A 22 -19.26 -3.36 8.08
CA ASP A 22 -19.89 -2.30 8.86
C ASP A 22 -19.13 -0.97 8.88
N TYR A 23 -17.86 -0.95 8.48
CA TYR A 23 -17.01 0.26 8.51
C TYR A 23 -16.29 0.55 7.19
N VAL A 24 -16.37 -0.36 6.21
CA VAL A 24 -15.71 -0.22 4.90
C VAL A 24 -16.05 1.09 4.20
N HIS A 25 -17.28 1.59 4.37
CA HIS A 25 -17.73 2.85 3.76
C HIS A 25 -17.02 4.09 4.31
N TYR A 26 -16.46 4.04 5.53
CA TYR A 26 -15.63 5.11 6.08
C TYR A 26 -14.13 4.85 5.87
N LEU A 27 -13.71 3.59 5.97
CA LEU A 27 -12.30 3.19 5.87
C LEU A 27 -11.77 3.28 4.44
N ALA A 28 -12.56 2.88 3.44
CA ALA A 28 -12.16 2.97 2.03
C ALA A 28 -11.83 4.40 1.58
N PRO A 29 -12.71 5.42 1.74
CA PRO A 29 -12.37 6.78 1.34
C PRO A 29 -11.22 7.37 2.16
N LEU A 30 -11.09 7.02 3.45
CA LEU A 30 -9.95 7.43 4.27
C LEU A 30 -8.63 6.91 3.68
N THR A 31 -8.59 5.65 3.26
CA THR A 31 -7.40 5.05 2.64
C THR A 31 -7.06 5.70 1.31
N THR A 32 -8.07 6.02 0.49
CA THR A 32 -7.89 6.76 -0.77
C THR A 32 -7.32 8.14 -0.49
N CYS A 33 -7.85 8.88 0.48
CA CYS A 33 -7.33 10.19 0.86
C CYS A 33 -5.87 10.12 1.32
N MET A 34 -5.51 9.13 2.14
CA MET A 34 -4.11 8.93 2.55
C MET A 34 -3.21 8.60 1.36
N ALA A 35 -3.66 7.74 0.44
CA ALA A 35 -2.91 7.41 -0.77
C ALA A 35 -2.66 8.64 -1.66
N ASP A 36 -3.67 9.51 -1.83
CA ASP A 36 -3.54 10.75 -2.59
C ASP A 36 -2.56 11.74 -1.93
N VAL A 37 -2.57 11.84 -0.60
CA VAL A 37 -1.60 12.67 0.14
C VAL A 37 -0.18 12.15 -0.08
N PHE A 38 0.06 10.85 0.01
CA PHE A 38 1.38 10.26 -0.27
C PHE A 38 1.80 10.44 -1.73
N ASN A 39 0.86 10.34 -2.67
CA ASN A 39 1.12 10.60 -4.08
C ASN A 39 1.54 12.06 -4.30
N PHE A 40 0.82 13.00 -3.69
CA PHE A 40 1.18 14.42 -3.74
C PHE A 40 2.57 14.69 -3.14
N MET A 41 2.88 14.11 -1.97
CA MET A 41 4.22 14.20 -1.37
C MET A 41 5.30 13.66 -2.31
N THR A 42 5.03 12.55 -2.98
CA THR A 42 5.95 11.91 -3.93
C THR A 42 6.25 12.84 -5.10
N ILE A 43 5.21 13.42 -5.72
CA ILE A 43 5.35 14.35 -6.84
C ILE A 43 6.09 15.62 -6.42
N GLN A 44 5.78 16.16 -5.23
CA GLN A 44 6.43 17.37 -4.71
C GLN A 44 7.90 17.13 -4.32
N SER A 45 8.23 15.92 -3.86
CA SER A 45 9.60 15.56 -3.47
C SER A 45 10.53 15.34 -4.68
N TYR A 46 9.97 14.93 -5.84
CA TYR A 46 10.74 14.61 -7.03
C TYR A 46 11.65 15.76 -7.54
N PRO A 47 11.17 17.02 -7.68
CA PRO A 47 12.02 18.16 -8.04
C PRO A 47 13.16 18.41 -7.04
N ALA A 48 12.93 18.15 -5.75
CA ALA A 48 13.96 18.33 -4.72
C ALA A 48 15.03 17.24 -4.80
N LEU A 49 14.64 15.99 -5.08
CA LEU A 49 15.56 14.86 -5.21
C LEU A 49 16.40 14.93 -6.48
N ILE A 50 15.78 15.28 -7.63
CA ILE A 50 16.49 15.33 -8.90
C ILE A 50 17.58 16.41 -8.93
N ALA A 51 17.46 17.44 -8.09
CA ALA A 51 18.51 18.45 -7.88
C ALA A 51 19.83 17.85 -7.35
N TYR A 52 19.77 16.74 -6.62
CA TYR A 52 20.94 15.99 -6.14
C TYR A 52 21.46 14.96 -7.15
N GLY A 53 20.75 14.74 -8.26
CA GLY A 53 21.11 13.84 -9.34
C GLY A 53 20.17 12.64 -9.52
N PHE A 54 20.23 12.03 -10.70
CA PHE A 54 19.33 10.95 -11.11
C PHE A 54 19.55 9.63 -10.34
N VAL A 55 20.81 9.22 -10.17
CA VAL A 55 21.17 7.97 -9.48
C VAL A 55 20.73 7.96 -8.00
N PRO A 56 21.00 9.00 -7.18
CA PRO A 56 20.53 9.00 -5.79
C PRO A 56 19.00 9.07 -5.71
N THR A 57 18.33 9.76 -6.64
CA THR A 57 16.86 9.82 -6.70
C THR A 57 16.26 8.43 -6.88
N ILE A 58 16.77 7.62 -7.82
CA ILE A 58 16.33 6.23 -7.99
C ILE A 58 16.60 5.41 -6.73
N GLY A 59 17.78 5.58 -6.11
CA GLY A 59 18.14 4.85 -4.90
C GLY A 59 17.13 5.05 -3.77
N VAL A 60 16.65 6.29 -3.56
CA VAL A 60 15.64 6.59 -2.55
C VAL A 60 14.31 5.89 -2.86
N TYR A 61 13.83 5.97 -4.11
CA TYR A 61 12.59 5.29 -4.50
C TYR A 61 12.69 3.76 -4.39
N CYS A 62 13.85 3.19 -4.73
CA CYS A 62 14.11 1.76 -4.53
C CYS A 62 14.09 1.37 -3.04
N ALA A 63 14.67 2.18 -2.16
CA ALA A 63 14.65 1.93 -0.72
C ALA A 63 13.21 1.95 -0.16
N VAL A 64 12.39 2.90 -0.62
CA VAL A 64 10.96 2.98 -0.24
C VAL A 64 10.20 1.75 -0.73
N LEU A 65 10.45 1.27 -1.95
CA LEU A 65 9.81 0.05 -2.47
C LEU A 65 10.20 -1.20 -1.68
N ILE A 66 11.46 -1.33 -1.26
CA ILE A 66 11.92 -2.44 -0.42
C ILE A 66 11.24 -2.38 0.96
N ALA A 67 11.20 -1.20 1.58
CA ALA A 67 10.50 -1.01 2.85
C ALA A 67 9.00 -1.34 2.76
N ALA A 68 8.35 -0.89 1.67
CA ALA A 68 6.95 -1.22 1.40
C ALA A 68 6.73 -2.73 1.23
N THR A 69 7.63 -3.42 0.52
CA THR A 69 7.58 -4.87 0.34
C THR A 69 7.72 -5.61 1.67
N ILE A 70 8.67 -5.19 2.52
CA ILE A 70 8.86 -5.76 3.86
C ILE A 70 7.61 -5.55 4.71
N PHE A 71 7.03 -4.34 4.68
CA PHE A 71 5.80 -4.05 5.40
C PHE A 71 4.65 -4.95 4.95
N VAL A 72 4.45 -5.11 3.64
CA VAL A 72 3.42 -6.00 3.09
C VAL A 72 3.65 -7.45 3.54
N CYS A 73 4.88 -7.96 3.44
CA CYS A 73 5.19 -9.32 3.87
C CYS A 73 4.98 -9.58 5.36
N LEU A 74 5.11 -8.57 6.23
CA LEU A 74 4.95 -8.72 7.67
C LEU A 74 3.54 -8.41 8.17
N ALA A 75 2.91 -7.37 7.63
CA ALA A 75 1.63 -6.85 8.11
C ALA A 75 0.43 -7.45 7.40
N VAL A 76 0.59 -8.00 6.19
CA VAL A 76 -0.52 -8.50 5.37
C VAL A 76 -0.43 -10.03 5.28
N PRO A 77 -1.27 -10.78 6.01
CA PRO A 77 -1.40 -12.22 5.82
C PRO A 77 -2.07 -12.52 4.46
N GLU A 78 -1.80 -13.69 3.89
CA GLU A 78 -2.43 -14.14 2.64
C GLU A 78 -3.97 -14.13 2.79
N THR A 79 -4.67 -13.31 2.00
CA THR A 79 -6.14 -13.21 1.98
C THR A 79 -6.79 -14.05 0.88
N LEU A 80 -6.00 -14.56 -0.07
CA LEU A 80 -6.51 -15.24 -1.25
C LEU A 80 -7.23 -16.55 -0.90
N GLY A 81 -8.54 -16.60 -1.15
CA GLY A 81 -9.37 -17.80 -0.95
C GLY A 81 -9.78 -18.07 0.50
N VAL A 82 -9.50 -17.15 1.42
CA VAL A 82 -9.89 -17.25 2.83
C VAL A 82 -11.27 -16.62 3.04
N PRO A 83 -12.20 -17.25 3.78
CA PRO A 83 -13.50 -16.66 4.06
C PRO A 83 -13.36 -15.39 4.92
N HIS A 84 -14.17 -14.37 4.59
CA HIS A 84 -14.09 -13.03 5.21
C HIS A 84 -14.11 -13.03 6.75
N HIS A 85 -14.90 -13.91 7.37
CA HIS A 85 -14.95 -14.01 8.84
C HIS A 85 -13.60 -14.43 9.45
N GLU A 86 -12.83 -15.28 8.76
CA GLU A 86 -11.55 -15.79 9.25
C GLU A 86 -10.45 -14.72 9.11
N ILE A 87 -10.56 -13.86 8.08
CA ILE A 87 -9.68 -12.70 7.91
C ILE A 87 -9.90 -11.71 9.06
N VAL A 88 -11.16 -11.38 9.37
CA VAL A 88 -11.48 -10.46 10.48
C VAL A 88 -11.01 -11.03 11.82
N GLU A 89 -11.20 -12.32 12.07
CA GLU A 89 -10.72 -12.97 13.31
C GLU A 89 -9.19 -12.95 13.42
N ARG A 90 -8.47 -13.17 12.31
CA ARG A 90 -7.01 -13.09 12.27
C ARG A 90 -6.50 -11.69 12.59
N PHE A 91 -7.13 -10.65 12.03
CA PHE A 91 -6.78 -9.26 12.33
C PHE A 91 -7.15 -8.83 13.75
N GLN A 92 -8.17 -9.42 14.37
CA GLN A 92 -8.50 -9.17 15.77
C GLN A 92 -7.54 -9.84 16.76
N ARG A 93 -6.83 -10.89 16.32
CA ARG A 93 -5.93 -11.69 17.17
C ARG A 93 -4.46 -11.27 17.05
N GLN A 94 -4.09 -10.58 15.96
CA GLN A 94 -2.77 -9.93 15.78
C GLN A 94 -2.70 -8.61 16.55
#